data_AF-A0A965G1Y2-F1
#
_entry.id   AF-A0A965G1Y2-F1
#
_cell.length_a   1.000
_cell.length_b   1.000
_cell.length_c   1.000
_cell.angle_alpha   90.00
_cell.angle_beta   90.00
_cell.angle_gamma   90.00
#
_symmetry.space_group_name_H-M   'P 1'
#
loop_
_entity.id
_entity.type
_entity.pdbx_description
1 polymer ?
#
loop_
_entity_poly.entity_id
_entity_poly.type
_entity_poly.pdbx_seq_one_letter_code
_entity_poly.pdbx_strand_id
1 'polypeptide(L)'
;GGLEDDEQVFFGATVTYCDSKGVERTISIVGQDEVDPPRGRISWISPVARALTKAREGDVVTLRTPAGIEELEIIALRYVALPV
;
A
#
# COMPACT_ATOMS: atom_id res chain seq x y z
N GLY A 1 -0.79 12.40 -26.06
CA GLY A 1 -0.21 11.07 -25.81
C GLY A 1 0.80 11.23 -24.70
N GLY A 2 0.71 10.39 -23.67
CA GLY A 2 1.71 10.22 -22.61
C GLY A 2 1.70 11.28 -21.52
N LEU A 3 0.79 11.18 -20.55
CA LEU A 3 1.12 11.54 -19.17
C LEU A 3 1.26 10.21 -18.44
N GLU A 4 2.42 9.60 -18.65
CA GLU A 4 2.83 8.33 -18.07
C GLU A 4 3.42 8.60 -16.68
N ASP A 5 2.61 9.10 -15.76
CA ASP A 5 2.95 9.03 -14.33
C ASP A 5 2.51 7.65 -13.84
N ASP A 6 3.33 6.68 -14.23
CA ASP A 6 3.29 5.29 -13.81
C ASP A 6 3.73 5.22 -12.34
N GLU A 7 2.97 5.86 -11.44
CA GLU A 7 3.18 5.74 -10.01
C GLU A 7 2.82 4.29 -9.65
N GLN A 8 3.87 3.50 -9.52
CA GLN A 8 3.83 2.16 -8.95
C GLN A 8 4.14 2.26 -7.47
N VAL A 9 3.55 1.40 -6.66
CA VAL A 9 3.83 1.36 -5.23
C VAL A 9 5.29 0.95 -4.99
N PHE A 10 6.05 1.84 -4.36
CA PHE A 10 7.40 1.60 -3.85
C PHE A 10 7.56 2.12 -2.41
N PHE A 11 8.79 2.06 -1.90
CA PHE A 11 9.14 2.70 -0.63
C PHE A 11 8.76 4.18 -0.61
N GLY A 12 8.22 4.67 0.51
CA GLY A 12 7.72 6.03 0.68
C GLY A 12 6.31 6.25 0.13
N ALA A 13 5.73 5.28 -0.58
CA ALA A 13 4.37 5.37 -1.07
C ALA A 13 3.36 5.38 0.08
N THR A 14 2.34 6.22 -0.03
CA THR A 14 1.11 6.15 0.74
C THR A 14 0.01 5.60 -0.16
N VAL A 15 -0.51 4.43 0.21
CA VAL A 15 -1.46 3.65 -0.56
C VAL A 15 -2.77 3.56 0.19
N THR A 16 -3.85 3.93 -0.47
CA THR A 16 -5.21 3.61 -0.03
C THR A 16 -5.68 2.38 -0.78
N TYR A 17 -6.05 1.33 -0.06
CA TYR A 17 -6.60 0.10 -0.64
C TYR A 17 -7.92 -0.27 0.02
N CYS A 18 -8.78 -0.95 -0.72
CA CYS A 18 -10.02 -1.54 -0.22
C CYS A 18 -9.86 -3.06 -0.12
N ASP A 19 -10.25 -3.64 1.01
CA ASP A 19 -10.31 -5.10 1.14
C ASP A 19 -11.61 -5.68 0.57
N SER A 20 -11.66 -7.01 0.47
CA SER A 20 -12.84 -7.77 0.01
C SER A 20 -14.13 -7.53 0.81
N LYS A 21 -14.05 -6.93 2.01
CA LYS A 21 -15.21 -6.58 2.85
C LYS A 21 -15.68 -5.14 2.63
N GLY A 22 -15.07 -4.42 1.68
CA GLY A 22 -15.37 -3.01 1.42
C GLY A 22 -14.72 -2.06 2.41
N VAL A 23 -13.73 -2.51 3.19
CA VAL A 23 -13.05 -1.65 4.18
C VAL A 23 -11.82 -1.01 3.54
N GLU A 24 -11.85 0.31 3.44
CA GLU A 24 -10.72 1.11 2.98
C GLU A 24 -9.69 1.33 4.09
N ARG A 25 -8.42 1.17 3.76
CA ARG A 25 -7.29 1.46 4.64
C ARG A 25 -6.25 2.26 3.90
N THR A 26 -5.69 3.25 4.57
CA THR A 26 -4.56 4.03 4.07
C THR A 26 -3.32 3.69 4.87
N ILE A 27 -2.25 3.34 4.17
CA ILE A 27 -0.97 2.95 4.77
C ILE A 27 0.17 3.67 4.08
N SER A 28 1.28 3.87 4.80
CA SER A 28 2.53 4.38 4.24
C SER A 28 3.63 3.34 4.39
N ILE A 29 4.34 3.06 3.30
CA ILE A 29 5.43 2.08 3.27
C ILE A 29 6.72 2.79 3.69
N VAL A 30 7.24 2.44 4.87
CA VAL A 30 8.39 3.12 5.50
C VAL A 30 9.52 2.15 5.88
N GLY A 31 10.63 2.69 6.38
CA GLY A 31 11.74 1.92 6.95
C GLY A 31 11.33 1.20 8.23
N GLN A 32 12.12 0.23 8.70
CA GLN A 32 11.82 -0.50 9.94
C GLN A 32 11.83 0.39 11.19
N ASP A 33 12.68 1.42 11.20
CA ASP A 33 12.82 2.37 12.32
C ASP A 33 11.64 3.35 12.42
N GLU A 34 10.94 3.57 11.30
CA GLU A 34 9.87 4.58 11.17
C GLU A 34 8.46 3.99 11.31
N VAL A 35 8.35 2.69 11.61
CA VAL A 35 7.09 1.96 11.72
C VAL A 35 6.26 2.51 12.87
N ASP A 36 5.01 2.87 12.56
CA ASP A 36 4.04 3.40 13.51
C ASP A 36 2.63 2.96 13.06
N PRO A 37 2.18 1.76 13.49
CA PRO A 37 0.89 1.22 13.09
C PRO A 37 -0.31 2.12 13.44
N PRO A 38 -0.35 2.79 14.62
CA PRO A 38 -1.36 3.81 14.90
C PRO A 38 -1.46 4.91 13.85
N ARG A 39 -0.35 5.29 13.22
CA ARG A 39 -0.29 6.27 12.12
C ARG A 39 -0.40 5.64 10.72
N GLY A 40 -0.69 4.35 10.61
CA GLY A 40 -0.75 3.64 9.33
C GLY A 40 0.61 3.42 8.65
N ARG A 41 1.72 3.60 9.37
CA ARG A 41 3.07 3.41 8.81
C ARG A 41 3.50 1.96 9.02
N ILE A 42 3.81 1.29 7.92
CA ILE A 42 4.20 -0.12 7.93
C ILE A 42 5.56 -0.31 7.29
N SER A 43 6.28 -1.34 7.74
CA SER A 43 7.58 -1.65 7.15
C SER A 43 7.42 -2.19 5.73
N TRP A 44 8.33 -1.83 4.83
CA TRP A 44 8.43 -2.41 3.49
C TRP A 44 8.57 -3.94 3.46
N ILE A 45 9.04 -4.57 4.54
CA ILE A 45 9.12 -6.04 4.64
C ILE A 45 7.78 -6.72 4.97
N SER A 46 6.77 -5.94 5.36
CA SER A 46 5.47 -6.48 5.76
C SER A 46 4.74 -7.13 4.58
N PRO A 47 3.93 -8.19 4.81
CA PRO A 47 3.26 -8.93 3.74
C PRO A 47 2.39 -8.06 2.83
N VAL A 48 1.68 -7.09 3.42
CA VAL A 48 0.83 -6.15 2.68
C VAL A 48 1.64 -5.19 1.82
N ALA A 49 2.74 -4.61 2.34
CA ALA A 49 3.64 -3.76 1.53
C ALA A 49 4.22 -4.55 0.35
N ARG A 50 4.63 -5.80 0.59
CA ARG A 50 5.15 -6.68 -0.45
C ARG A 50 4.11 -7.07 -1.50
N ALA A 51 2.85 -7.26 -1.11
CA ALA A 51 1.75 -7.56 -2.03
C ALA A 51 1.41 -6.35 -2.92
N LEU A 52 1.48 -5.14 -2.36
CA LEU A 52 1.18 -3.90 -3.07
C LEU A 52 2.33 -3.43 -3.97
N THR A 53 3.57 -3.82 -3.68
CA THR A 53 4.77 -3.37 -4.41
C THR A 53 4.65 -3.59 -5.92
N LYS A 54 4.98 -2.57 -6.72
CA LYS A 54 4.84 -2.49 -8.20
C LYS A 54 3.42 -2.45 -8.75
N ALA A 55 2.39 -2.57 -7.93
CA ALA A 55 1.01 -2.38 -8.36
C ALA A 55 0.69 -0.88 -8.48
N ARG A 56 -0.38 -0.56 -9.19
CA ARG A 56 -0.79 0.81 -9.52
C ARG A 56 -2.18 1.11 -9.00
N GLU A 57 -2.57 2.38 -9.03
CA GLU A 57 -3.97 2.75 -8.81
C GLU A 57 -4.89 2.01 -9.79
N GLY A 58 -5.96 1.40 -9.27
CA GLY A 58 -6.89 0.54 -10.01
C GLY A 58 -6.49 -0.93 -10.11
N ASP A 59 -5.28 -1.33 -9.71
CA ASP A 59 -4.91 -2.75 -9.67
C ASP A 59 -5.54 -3.47 -8.48
N VAL A 60 -5.81 -4.77 -8.67
CA VAL A 60 -6.17 -5.70 -7.59
C VAL A 60 -4.99 -6.64 -7.33
N VAL A 61 -4.51 -6.65 -6.09
CA VAL A 61 -3.41 -7.52 -5.66
C VAL A 61 -3.90 -8.59 -4.68
N THR A 62 -3.21 -9.73 -4.69
CA THR A 62 -3.50 -10.84 -3.79
C THR A 62 -2.58 -10.84 -2.58
N LEU A 63 -3.13 -10.62 -1.39
CA LEU A 63 -2.44 -10.75 -0.11
C LEU A 63 -2.63 -12.17 0.46
N ARG A 64 -1.52 -12.85 0.75
CA ARG A 64 -1.53 -14.13 1.47
C ARG A 64 -1.34 -13.87 2.96
N THR A 65 -2.33 -14.24 3.76
CA THR A 65 -2.29 -14.17 5.22
C THR A 65 -2.35 -15.58 5.83
N PRO A 66 -2.00 -15.76 7.12
CA PRO A 66 -2.22 -17.02 7.81
C PRO A 66 -3.68 -17.47 7.84
N ALA A 67 -4.64 -16.54 7.73
CA ALA A 67 -6.08 -16.82 7.73
C ALA A 67 -6.63 -17.18 6.33
N GLY A 68 -5.83 -17.00 5.27
CA GLY A 68 -6.25 -17.25 3.90
C GLY A 68 -5.76 -16.18 2.92
N ILE A 69 -6.33 -16.22 1.72
CA ILE A 69 -6.06 -15.28 0.64
C ILE A 69 -7.08 -14.14 0.72
N GLU A 70 -6.60 -12.90 0.61
CA GLU A 70 -7.42 -11.69 0.55
C GLU A 70 -7.05 -10.87 -0.68
N GLU A 71 -8.05 -10.32 -1.36
CA GLU A 71 -7.86 -9.40 -2.49
C GLU A 71 -7.93 -7.96 -1.99
N LEU A 72 -6.98 -7.15 -2.44
CA LEU A 72 -6.88 -5.73 -2.13
C LEU A 72 -6.91 -4.93 -3.42
N GLU A 73 -7.89 -4.05 -3.56
CA GLU A 73 -7.99 -3.11 -4.68
C GLU A 73 -7.30 -1.80 -4.30
N ILE A 74 -6.42 -1.30 -5.16
CA ILE A 74 -5.71 -0.04 -4.91
C ILE A 74 -6.58 1.12 -5.38
N ILE A 75 -7.07 1.90 -4.43
CA ILE A 75 -8.00 3.01 -4.66
C ILE A 75 -7.24 4.31 -4.94
N ALA A 76 -6.12 4.52 -4.25
CA ALA A 76 -5.28 5.69 -4.46
C ALA A 76 -3.82 5.41 -4.15
N LEU A 77 -2.93 6.07 -4.90
CA LEU A 77 -1.49 6.09 -4.64
C LEU A 77 -0.98 7.52 -4.59
N ARG A 78 -0.20 7.84 -3.55
CA ARG A 78 0.36 9.18 -3.34
C ARG A 78 1.74 9.11 -2.70
N TYR A 79 2.64 9.98 -3.13
CA TYR A 79 3.90 10.25 -2.43
C TYR A 79 3.78 11.54 -1.64
N VAL A 80 3.62 11.43 -0.32
CA VAL A 80 3.48 12.56 0.59
C VAL A 80 4.59 12.56 1.63
N ALA A 81 5.02 13.74 2.05
CA ALA A 81 5.93 13.88 3.18
C ALA A 81 5.21 13.44 4.46
N LEU A 82 5.77 12.46 5.17
CA LEU A 82 5.24 12.04 6.46
C LEU A 82 5.75 12.99 7.55
N PRO A 83 4.86 13.63 8.33
CA PRO A 83 5.29 14.47 9.43
C PRO A 83 5.97 13.60 10.50
N VAL A 84 7.04 14.10 11.11
CA VAL A 84 7.74 13.40 12.20
C VAL A 84 6.81 13.18 13.39
#